data_AF-A0A957L6I3-F1
#
_entry.id   AF-A0A957L6I3-F1
#
_cell.length_a   1.000
_cell.length_b   1.000
_cell.length_c   1.000
_cell.angle_alpha   90.00
_cell.angle_beta   90.00
_cell.angle_gamma   90.00
#
_symmetry.space_group_name_H-M   'P 1'
#
loop_
_entity.id
_entity.type
_entity.pdbx_description
1 polymer ?
#
loop_
_entity_poly.entity_id
_entity_poly.type
_entity_poly.pdbx_seq_one_letter_code
_entity_poly.pdbx_strand_id
1 'polypeptide(L)' 'LNFHLEYDRAKFDAGAVRRMLDHLETLLASMAANPAATLAELNILPADEREQVTSGWNQTAAPYPADQCVHEL' A
#
# COMPACT_ATOMS: atom_id res chain seq x y z
N LEU A 1 17.60 5.44 11.60
CA LEU A 1 16.79 6.40 12.39
C LEU A 1 16.01 5.61 13.42
N ASN A 2 15.88 6.08 14.66
CA ASN A 2 15.05 5.42 15.68
C ASN A 2 13.75 6.21 15.84
N PHE A 3 12.60 5.54 15.66
CA PHE A 3 11.27 6.14 15.79
C PHE A 3 10.50 5.48 16.93
N HIS A 4 9.81 6.30 17.73
CA HIS A 4 8.92 5.84 18.80
C HIS A 4 7.51 6.37 18.52
N LEU A 5 6.51 5.50 18.62
CA LEU A 5 5.10 5.86 18.40
C LEU A 5 4.27 5.39 19.60
N GLU A 6 3.56 6.33 20.22
CA GLU A 6 2.58 6.05 21.26
C GLU A 6 1.19 5.91 20.65
N TYR A 7 0.46 4.87 21.03
CA TYR A 7 -0.85 4.57 20.47
C TYR A 7 -1.80 3.95 21.49
N ASP A 8 -3.10 4.16 21.25
CA ASP A 8 -4.17 3.54 22.01
C ASP A 8 -4.36 2.08 21.57
N ARG A 9 -4.03 1.13 22.46
CA ARG A 9 -4.14 -0.31 22.21
C ARG A 9 -5.59 -0.80 22.07
N ALA A 10 -6.58 -0.01 22.48
CA ALA A 10 -7.98 -0.35 22.24
C ALA A 10 -8.40 -0.08 20.78
N LYS A 11 -7.64 0.77 20.07
CA LYS A 11 -7.94 1.17 18.67
C LYS A 11 -6.99 0.56 17.66
N PHE A 12 -5.74 0.28 18.06
CA PHE A 12 -4.72 -0.23 17.18
C PHE A 12 -3.98 -1.40 17.80
N ASP A 13 -3.78 -2.44 17.00
CA ASP A 13 -2.85 -3.50 17.32
C ASP A 13 -1.40 -3.12 16.96
N ALA A 14 -0.45 -3.89 17.49
CA ALA A 14 0.97 -3.66 17.24
C ALA A 14 1.36 -3.80 15.76
N GLY A 15 0.66 -4.65 15.00
CA GLY A 15 0.89 -4.83 13.56
C GLY A 15 0.47 -3.59 12.76
N ALA A 16 -0.68 -2.99 13.09
CA ALA A 16 -1.14 -1.74 12.48
C ALA A 16 -0.14 -0.60 12.70
N VAL A 17 0.37 -0.47 13.94
CA VAL A 17 1.37 0.56 14.27
C VAL A 17 2.71 0.27 13.58
N ARG A 18 3.12 -0.99 13.48
CA ARG A 18 4.33 -1.34 12.74
C ARG A 18 4.21 -0.94 11.27
N ARG A 19 3.09 -1.24 10.61
CA ARG A 19 2.84 -0.79 9.23
C ARG A 19 2.93 0.73 9.09
N MET A 20 2.35 1.49 10.03
CA MET A 20 2.47 2.96 10.04
C MET A 20 3.92 3.44 10.14
N LEU A 21 4.77 2.76 10.92
CA LEU A 21 6.19 3.08 11.01
C LEU A 21 6.93 2.78 9.70
N ASP A 22 6.63 1.65 9.06
CA ASP A 22 7.21 1.29 7.76
C ASP A 22 6.80 2.30 6.66
N HIS A 23 5.56 2.80 6.72
CA HIS A 23 5.06 3.87 5.85
C HIS A 23 5.81 5.19 6.07
N LEU A 24 6.02 5.57 7.33
CA LEU A 24 6.77 6.78 7.68
C LEU A 24 8.22 6.70 7.22
N GLU A 25 8.86 5.55 7.41
CA GLU A 25 10.24 5.31 6.94
C GLU A 25 10.32 5.46 5.42
N THR A 26 9.38 4.88 4.69
CA THR A 26 9.31 4.97 3.22
C THR A 26 9.12 6.41 2.76
N LEU A 27 8.23 7.16 3.41
CA LEU A 27 7.98 8.57 3.11
C LEU A 27 9.25 9.42 3.31
N LEU A 28 9.93 9.24 4.44
CA LEU A 28 11.17 9.97 4.74
C LEU A 28 12.29 9.60 3.75
N ALA A 29 12.40 8.33 3.36
CA ALA A 29 13.33 7.91 2.33
C ALA A 29 13.01 8.55 0.96
N SER A 30 11.73 8.63 0.59
CA SER A 30 11.29 9.31 -0.63
C SER A 30 11.64 10.80 -0.64
N MET A 31 11.47 11.48 0.50
CA MET A 31 11.85 12.89 0.67
C MET A 31 13.37 13.08 0.56
N ALA A 32 14.15 12.19 1.18
CA ALA A 32 15.60 12.25 1.13
C ALA A 32 16.16 11.98 -0.28
N ALA A 33 15.53 11.09 -1.04
CA ALA A 33 15.92 10.76 -2.41
C ALA A 33 15.65 11.89 -3.40
N ASN A 34 14.56 12.65 -3.21
CA ASN A 34 14.26 13.83 -4.03
C ASN A 34 13.65 14.96 -3.16
N PRO A 35 14.49 15.84 -2.60
CA PRO A 35 14.02 16.95 -1.75
C PRO A 35 13.18 17.99 -2.48
N ALA A 36 13.24 18.05 -3.82
CA ALA A 36 12.44 18.96 -4.64
C ALA A 36 11.09 18.37 -5.04
N ALA A 37 10.83 17.08 -4.73
CA ALA A 37 9.56 16.45 -5.01
C ALA A 37 8.42 17.17 -4.28
N THR A 38 7.30 17.33 -4.97
CA THR A 38 6.04 17.75 -4.38
C THR A 38 5.48 16.63 -3.50
N LEU A 39 4.58 16.98 -2.58
CA LEU A 39 3.93 16.01 -1.70
C LEU A 39 3.23 14.87 -2.48
N ALA A 40 2.67 15.17 -3.66
CA ALA A 40 1.96 14.20 -4.49
C ALA A 40 2.89 13.17 -5.16
N GLU A 41 4.19 13.47 -5.27
CA GLU A 41 5.18 12.59 -5.90
C GLU A 41 5.86 11.67 -4.90
N LEU A 42 5.67 11.92 -3.60
CA LEU A 42 6.29 11.13 -2.55
C LEU A 42 5.60 9.76 -2.38
N ASN A 43 6.41 8.72 -2.26
CA ASN A 43 5.92 7.37 -2.01
C ASN A 43 5.78 7.13 -0.50
N ILE A 44 4.60 6.71 -0.06
CA ILE A 44 4.32 6.35 1.35
C ILE A 44 4.27 4.83 1.56
N LEU A 45 4.00 4.05 0.51
CA LEU A 45 3.84 2.60 0.62
C LEU A 45 5.17 1.86 0.44
N PRO A 46 5.54 0.95 1.35
CA PRO A 46 6.60 -0.02 1.12
C PRO A 46 6.41 -0.76 -0.22
N ALA A 47 7.52 -1.23 -0.80
CA ALA A 47 7.51 -1.77 -2.16
C ALA A 47 6.58 -2.99 -2.32
N ASP A 48 6.60 -3.89 -1.34
CA ASP A 48 5.75 -5.08 -1.25
C ASP A 48 4.27 -4.72 -1.11
N GLU A 49 3.94 -3.75 -0.25
CA GLU A 49 2.56 -3.28 -0.10
C GLU A 49 2.05 -2.60 -1.37
N ARG A 50 2.88 -1.79 -2.03
CA ARG A 50 2.54 -1.18 -3.32
C ARG A 50 2.29 -2.25 -4.39
N GLU A 51 3.11 -3.30 -4.45
CA GLU A 51 2.91 -4.40 -5.39
C GLU A 51 1.58 -5.13 -5.13
N GLN A 52 1.28 -5.40 -3.86
CA GLN A 52 0.02 -6.02 -3.46
C GLN A 52 -1.20 -5.19 -3.88
N VAL A 53 -1.16 -3.87 -3.67
CA VAL A 53 -2.28 -2.97 -4.00
C VAL A 53 -2.45 -2.79 -5.51
N THR A 54 -1.35 -2.65 -6.25
CA THR A 54 -1.40 -2.34 -7.69
C THR A 54 -1.61 -3.58 -8.55
N SER A 55 -1.05 -4.71 -8.14
CA SER A 55 -1.03 -5.94 -8.93
C SER A 55 -1.70 -7.08 -8.19
N GLY A 56 -1.26 -7.39 -6.96
CA GLY A 56 -1.70 -8.58 -6.22
C GLY A 56 -3.23 -8.69 -6.06
N TRP A 57 -3.89 -7.66 -5.56
CA TRP A 57 -5.36 -7.66 -5.42
C TRP A 57 -6.10 -7.51 -6.75
N ASN A 58 -5.44 -6.98 -7.79
CA ASN A 58 -6.03 -6.76 -9.11
C ASN A 58 -5.86 -7.97 -10.06
N GLN A 59 -5.36 -9.10 -9.57
CA GLN A 59 -5.26 -10.36 -10.32
C GLN A 59 -6.64 -11.05 -10.46
N THR A 60 -7.61 -10.35 -11.04
CA THR A 60 -9.00 -10.82 -11.23
C THR A 60 -9.29 -11.29 -12.65
N ALA A 61 -8.25 -11.39 -13.50
CA ALA A 61 -8.39 -11.87 -14.86
C ALA A 61 -8.92 -13.31 -14.87
N ALA A 62 -10.14 -13.48 -15.37
CA ALA A 62 -10.78 -14.76 -15.58
C ALA A 62 -11.28 -14.84 -17.04
N PRO A 63 -11.23 -16.02 -17.69
CA PRO A 63 -11.81 -16.20 -19.01
C PRO A 63 -13.31 -15.86 -18.98
N TYR A 64 -13.74 -15.00 -19.91
CA TYR A 64 -15.15 -14.69 -20.11
C TYR A 64 -15.66 -15.46 -21.36
N PRO A 65 -16.73 -16.28 -21.26
CA PRO A 65 -17.28 -16.98 -22.42
C PRO A 65 -18.01 -15.99 -23.33
N ALA A 66 -17.29 -15.43 -24.31
CA ALA A 66 -17.82 -14.42 -25.23
C ALA A 66 -18.83 -14.99 -26.24
N ASP A 67 -18.92 -16.31 -26.35
CA ASP A 67 -19.82 -17.07 -27.21
C ASP A 67 -21.16 -17.41 -26.53
N GLN A 68 -21.31 -17.18 -25.23
CA GLN A 68 -22.54 -17.43 -24.48
C GLN A 68 -23.33 -16.15 -24.25
N CYS A 69 -24.65 -16.24 -24.40
CA CYS A 69 -25.56 -15.19 -23.97
C CYS A 69 -25.59 -15.10 -22.44
N VAL A 70 -25.95 -13.94 -21.90
CA VAL A 70 -26.00 -13.71 -20.43
C VAL A 70 -26.91 -14.71 -19.69
N HIS A 71 -27.95 -15.25 -20.34
CA HIS A 71 -28.84 -16.23 -19.75
C HIS A 71 -28.30 -17.68 -19.78
N GLU A 72 -27.14 -17.89 -20.42
CA GLU A 72 -26.44 -19.17 -20.52
C GLU A 72 -25.24 -19.24 -19.55
N LEU A 73 -24.90 -18.12 -18.90
CA LEU A 73 -23.86 -17.96 -17.87
C LEU A 73 -24.34 -18.29 -16.45
#